data_AF-A0A829MAQ8-F1
#
_entry.id   AF-A0A829MAQ8-F1
#
_cell.length_a   1.000
_cell.length_b   1.000
_cell.length_c   1.000
_cell.angle_alpha   90.00
_cell.angle_beta   90.00
_cell.angle_gamma   90.00
#
_symmetry.space_group_name_H-M   'P 1'
#
loop_
_entity.id
_entity.type
_entity.pdbx_description
1 polymer ?
#
loop_
_entity_poly.entity_id
_entity_poly.type
_entity_poly.pdbx_seq_one_letter_code
_entity_poly.pdbx_strand_id
1 'polypeptide(L)'
;MDSAHVGDIVGALGTIGQHENIEGRSRWQRFRMLLAVLGPGLIVMVGDNDAGGVATYAQAGQNYGMALLWTLALLIPVLYVNQEMVVRLGAVAGVGHARLIFSRFGRFWGAFSVGDLFVVNALTIVTEFIGVAMALSYFGLPRWISVPLSAVLLFAVVAGGSFRRWERFLFALIAINIVMIPMAILVHPSLSKTASGFVPSLPGA
;
A
#
# COMPACT_ATOMS: atom_id res chain seq x y z
N MET A 1 24.73 -11.49 19.76
CA MET A 1 24.60 -10.25 18.98
C MET A 1 24.78 -10.67 17.53
N ASP A 2 23.69 -10.96 16.83
CA ASP A 2 23.75 -11.49 15.46
C ASP A 2 24.15 -10.37 14.50
N SER A 3 25.39 -10.47 14.00
CA SER A 3 26.00 -9.61 12.98
C SER A 3 25.44 -9.85 11.56
N ALA A 4 24.25 -10.46 11.41
CA ALA A 4 23.75 -10.96 10.13
C ALA A 4 22.88 -9.97 9.32
N HIS A 5 22.60 -8.76 9.82
CA HIS A 5 21.71 -7.81 9.12
C HIS A 5 22.27 -6.39 8.95
N VAL A 6 23.58 -6.19 9.11
CA VAL A 6 24.25 -4.92 8.77
C VAL A 6 24.89 -5.09 7.39
N GLY A 7 24.07 -5.17 6.35
CA GLY A 7 24.50 -5.34 4.96
C GLY A 7 23.94 -4.26 4.02
N ASP A 8 24.45 -4.22 2.79
CA ASP A 8 24.03 -3.31 1.72
C ASP A 8 22.50 -3.22 1.60
N ILE A 9 21.96 -2.02 1.38
CA ILE A 9 20.53 -1.83 1.14
C ILE A 9 20.25 -2.31 -0.28
N VAL A 10 19.58 -3.45 -0.40
CA VAL A 10 19.22 -4.07 -1.66
C VAL A 10 17.73 -3.84 -1.92
N GLY A 11 17.39 -2.92 -2.84
CA GLY A 11 16.02 -2.70 -3.33
C GLY A 11 15.86 -3.01 -4.82
N ALA A 12 14.63 -2.94 -5.34
CA ALA A 12 14.30 -3.19 -6.74
C ALA A 12 14.93 -2.16 -7.69
N LEU A 13 15.08 -0.93 -7.18
CA LEU A 13 15.51 0.24 -7.92
C LEU A 13 17.02 0.53 -7.76
N GLY A 14 17.73 -0.27 -6.96
CA GLY A 14 19.19 -0.17 -6.80
C GLY A 14 19.73 -0.93 -5.60
N THR A 15 21.05 -1.01 -5.51
CA THR A 15 21.76 -1.49 -4.31
C THR A 15 22.65 -0.35 -3.81
N ILE A 16 22.60 -0.07 -2.52
CA ILE A 16 23.41 0.96 -1.87
C ILE A 16 24.34 0.26 -0.88
N GLY A 17 25.64 0.34 -1.16
CA GLY A 17 26.66 -0.15 -0.24
C GLY A 17 26.90 0.81 0.92
N GLN A 18 27.16 0.30 2.12
CA GLN A 18 27.37 1.15 3.32
C GLN A 18 28.54 2.16 3.19
N HIS A 19 29.46 1.92 2.25
CA HIS A 19 30.64 2.75 2.02
C HIS A 19 30.55 3.60 0.74
N GLU A 20 29.36 3.77 0.16
CA GLU A 20 29.20 4.64 -1.01
C GLU A 20 29.21 6.13 -0.63
N ASN A 21 30.32 6.81 -0.90
CA ASN A 21 30.41 8.27 -0.81
C ASN A 21 29.48 8.96 -1.83
N ILE A 22 28.72 9.96 -1.36
CA ILE A 22 27.74 10.74 -2.14
C ILE A 22 28.42 11.86 -2.98
N GLU A 23 29.67 12.17 -2.64
CA GLU A 23 30.48 13.21 -3.29
C GLU A 23 30.91 12.78 -4.70
N GLY A 24 30.66 13.63 -5.70
CA GLY A 24 31.01 13.37 -7.11
C GLY A 24 29.95 12.64 -7.96
N ARG A 25 28.78 12.26 -7.40
CA ARG A 25 27.72 11.57 -8.16
C ARG A 25 26.91 12.49 -9.06
N SER A 26 26.61 12.01 -10.27
CA SER A 26 25.68 12.67 -11.21
C SER A 26 24.26 12.73 -10.61
N ARG A 27 23.48 13.75 -10.99
CA ARG A 27 22.08 13.93 -10.55
C ARG A 27 21.24 12.66 -10.75
N TRP A 28 21.54 11.89 -11.80
CA TRP A 28 20.87 10.63 -12.11
C TRP A 28 21.19 9.48 -11.14
N GLN A 29 22.42 9.39 -10.66
CA GLN A 29 22.82 8.39 -9.67
C GLN A 29 22.18 8.68 -8.30
N ARG A 30 22.10 9.96 -7.92
CA ARG A 30 21.38 10.39 -6.71
C ARG A 30 19.89 10.07 -6.77
N PHE A 31 19.26 10.29 -7.93
CA PHE A 31 17.86 9.94 -8.15
C PHE A 31 17.60 8.43 -8.01
N ARG A 32 18.45 7.58 -8.62
CA ARG A 32 18.35 6.11 -8.48
C ARG A 32 18.53 5.63 -7.04
N MET A 33 19.45 6.25 -6.31
CA MET A 33 19.68 5.97 -4.89
C MET A 33 18.45 6.33 -4.05
N LEU A 34 17.87 7.51 -4.27
CA LEU A 34 16.63 7.94 -3.62
C LEU A 34 15.47 6.98 -3.92
N LEU A 35 15.33 6.53 -5.17
CA LEU A 35 14.36 5.51 -5.54
C LEU A 35 14.58 4.18 -4.83
N ALA A 36 15.83 3.73 -4.67
CA ALA A 36 16.13 2.49 -3.94
C ALA A 36 15.76 2.57 -2.45
N VAL A 37 15.89 3.75 -1.83
CA VAL A 37 15.49 3.98 -0.43
C VAL A 37 13.97 4.13 -0.28
N LEU A 38 13.33 4.87 -1.18
CA LEU A 38 11.88 5.09 -1.14
C LEU A 38 11.08 3.86 -1.58
N GLY A 39 11.70 2.92 -2.28
CA GLY A 39 11.02 1.83 -2.97
C GLY A 39 10.11 0.99 -2.07
N PRO A 40 10.60 0.47 -0.93
CA PRO A 40 9.77 -0.27 0.03
C PRO A 40 8.62 0.57 0.61
N GLY A 41 8.86 1.86 0.88
CA GLY A 41 7.84 2.76 1.39
C GLY A 41 6.71 3.02 0.38
N LEU A 42 7.04 3.17 -0.89
CA LEU A 42 6.06 3.33 -1.96
C LEU A 42 5.17 2.08 -2.12
N ILE A 43 5.76 0.88 -1.99
CA ILE A 43 5.00 -0.37 -2.06
C ILE A 43 3.99 -0.47 -0.91
N VAL A 44 4.42 -0.14 0.32
CA VAL A 44 3.51 -0.14 1.48
C VAL A 44 2.40 0.90 1.30
N MET A 45 2.73 2.09 0.81
CA MET A 45 1.76 3.17 0.60
C MET A 45 0.70 2.78 -0.45
N VAL A 46 1.10 2.14 -1.56
CA VAL A 46 0.13 1.70 -2.58
C VAL A 46 -0.64 0.46 -2.11
N GLY A 47 -0.05 -0.39 -1.27
CA GLY A 47 -0.75 -1.51 -0.63
C GLY A 47 -1.91 -1.09 0.27
N ASP A 48 -1.94 0.17 0.74
CA ASP A 48 -3.06 0.75 1.49
C ASP A 48 -4.30 1.02 0.59
N ASN A 49 -4.13 0.95 -0.73
CA ASN A 49 -5.21 1.06 -1.71
C ASN A 49 -5.59 -0.33 -2.26
N ASP A 50 -6.14 -1.15 -1.37
CA ASP A 50 -6.61 -2.50 -1.65
C ASP A 50 -8.00 -2.49 -2.33
N ALA A 51 -8.44 -3.66 -2.81
CA ALA A 51 -9.77 -3.80 -3.43
C ALA A 51 -10.91 -3.36 -2.49
N GLY A 52 -10.75 -3.56 -1.18
CA GLY A 52 -11.71 -3.14 -0.15
C GLY A 52 -11.81 -1.61 -0.05
N GLY A 53 -10.68 -0.92 -0.01
CA GLY A 53 -10.61 0.55 -0.02
C GLY A 53 -11.23 1.13 -1.29
N VAL A 54 -10.84 0.64 -2.47
CA VAL A 54 -11.40 1.10 -3.75
C VAL A 54 -12.92 0.91 -3.79
N ALA A 55 -13.43 -0.24 -3.35
CA ALA A 55 -14.87 -0.51 -3.29
C ALA A 55 -15.59 0.46 -2.34
N THR A 56 -15.00 0.74 -1.17
CA THR A 56 -15.57 1.66 -0.18
C THR A 56 -15.66 3.08 -0.72
N TYR A 57 -14.60 3.60 -1.33
CA TYR A 57 -14.61 4.96 -1.89
C TYR A 57 -15.51 5.05 -3.11
N ALA A 58 -15.59 4.00 -3.94
CA ALA A 58 -16.53 3.95 -5.07
C ALA A 58 -17.99 3.95 -4.59
N GLN A 59 -18.32 3.15 -3.58
CA GLN A 59 -19.66 3.10 -2.99
C GLN A 59 -20.03 4.42 -2.31
N ALA A 60 -19.08 5.03 -1.58
CA ALA A 60 -19.26 6.34 -0.98
C ALA A 60 -19.52 7.42 -2.04
N GLY A 61 -18.78 7.41 -3.15
CA GLY A 61 -18.99 8.32 -4.29
C GLY A 61 -20.34 8.11 -4.98
N GLN A 62 -20.80 6.86 -5.10
CA GLN A 62 -22.12 6.55 -5.64
C GLN A 62 -23.26 7.05 -4.75
N ASN A 63 -23.16 6.85 -3.43
CA ASN A 63 -24.23 7.19 -2.49
C ASN A 63 -24.26 8.67 -2.10
N TYR A 64 -23.09 9.29 -1.97
CA TYR A 64 -22.94 10.64 -1.39
C TYR A 64 -22.31 11.65 -2.35
N GLY A 65 -22.00 11.25 -3.58
CA GLY A 65 -21.34 12.12 -4.55
C GLY A 65 -20.02 12.66 -3.99
N MET A 66 -19.85 13.99 -4.05
CA MET A 66 -18.63 14.67 -3.60
C MET A 66 -18.69 15.14 -2.14
N ALA A 67 -19.79 14.88 -1.41
CA ALA A 67 -19.99 15.43 -0.06
C ALA A 67 -18.98 14.91 0.97
N LEU A 68 -18.38 13.74 0.75
CA LEU A 68 -17.39 13.14 1.66
C LEU A 68 -15.94 13.45 1.28
N LEU A 69 -15.68 14.26 0.25
CA LEU A 69 -14.31 14.59 -0.16
C LEU A 69 -13.51 15.29 0.94
N TRP A 70 -14.15 16.16 1.73
CA TRP A 70 -13.48 16.81 2.86
C TRP A 70 -12.98 15.81 3.91
N THR A 71 -13.70 14.70 4.15
CA THR A 71 -13.24 13.65 5.06
C THR A 71 -12.00 12.92 4.52
N LEU A 72 -11.96 12.65 3.21
CA LEU A 72 -10.77 12.08 2.56
C LEU A 72 -9.59 13.06 2.65
N ALA A 73 -9.82 14.36 2.45
CA ALA A 73 -8.79 15.38 2.58
C ALA A 73 -8.25 15.48 4.02
N LEU A 74 -9.09 15.33 5.04
CA LEU A 74 -8.67 15.29 6.44
C LEU A 74 -7.91 14.02 6.81
N LEU A 75 -8.16 12.90 6.12
CA LEU A 75 -7.39 11.68 6.34
C LEU A 75 -5.95 11.80 5.86
N ILE A 76 -5.65 12.62 4.85
CA ILE A 76 -4.28 12.81 4.32
C ILE A 76 -3.27 13.17 5.41
N PRO A 77 -3.43 14.26 6.20
CA PRO A 77 -2.46 14.61 7.24
C PRO A 77 -2.40 13.55 8.36
N VAL A 78 -3.51 12.93 8.71
CA VAL A 78 -3.55 11.86 9.74
C VAL A 78 -2.74 10.65 9.28
N LEU A 79 -2.96 10.18 8.05
CA LEU A 79 -2.23 9.07 7.47
C LEU A 79 -0.74 9.41 7.32
N TYR A 80 -0.40 10.62 6.90
CA TYR A 80 0.99 11.05 6.78
C TYR A 80 1.72 10.98 8.14
N VAL A 81 1.12 11.53 9.20
CA VAL A 81 1.70 11.48 10.55
C VAL A 81 1.86 10.04 11.03
N ASN A 82 0.84 9.20 10.83
CA ASN A 82 0.89 7.79 11.23
C ASN A 82 2.01 7.04 10.50
N GLN A 83 2.13 7.21 9.18
CA GLN A 83 3.17 6.55 8.38
C GLN A 83 4.57 7.03 8.77
N GLU A 84 4.76 8.34 8.96
CA GLU A 84 6.04 8.90 9.40
C GLU A 84 6.45 8.36 10.78
N MET A 85 5.52 8.26 11.72
CA MET A 85 5.76 7.67 13.04
C MET A 85 6.19 6.20 12.95
N VAL A 86 5.51 5.41 12.12
CA VAL A 86 5.83 3.98 11.92
C VAL A 86 7.23 3.82 11.32
N VAL A 87 7.56 4.61 10.28
CA VAL A 87 8.88 4.59 9.65
C VAL A 87 9.97 5.01 10.64
N ARG A 88 9.75 6.10 11.38
CA ARG A 88 10.70 6.59 12.39
C ARG A 88 10.93 5.56 13.49
N LEU A 89 9.87 4.91 13.97
CA LEU A 89 9.99 3.86 14.96
C LEU A 89 10.79 2.66 14.42
N GLY A 90 10.49 2.20 13.20
CA GLY A 90 11.21 1.09 12.57
C GLY A 90 12.70 1.42 12.35
N ALA A 91 13.01 2.64 11.92
CA ALA A 91 14.37 3.10 11.69
C ALA A 91 15.19 3.24 12.98
N VAL A 92 14.59 3.75 14.07
CA VAL A 92 15.29 3.97 15.34
C VAL A 92 15.39 2.69 16.17
N ALA A 93 14.31 1.90 16.24
CA ALA A 93 14.29 0.70 17.07
C ALA A 93 15.03 -0.48 16.44
N GLY A 94 15.18 -0.51 15.11
CA GLY A 94 15.81 -1.62 14.38
C GLY A 94 15.05 -2.95 14.50
N VAL A 95 13.83 -2.94 15.05
CA VAL A 95 12.98 -4.09 15.27
C VAL A 95 11.54 -3.77 14.86
N GLY A 96 10.79 -4.79 14.44
CA GLY A 96 9.40 -4.63 14.03
C GLY A 96 8.48 -4.19 15.17
N HIS A 97 7.43 -3.43 14.82
CA HIS A 97 6.43 -2.88 15.75
C HIS A 97 5.88 -3.93 16.73
N ALA A 98 5.55 -5.14 16.25
CA ALA A 98 5.06 -6.22 17.10
C ALA A 98 6.02 -6.58 18.23
N ARG A 99 7.34 -6.65 17.96
CA ARG A 99 8.34 -6.98 18.98
C ARG A 99 8.40 -5.94 20.09
N LEU A 100 8.19 -4.66 19.75
CA LEU A 100 8.13 -3.56 20.71
C LEU A 100 6.89 -3.65 21.60
N ILE A 101 5.75 -4.08 21.04
CA ILE A 101 4.55 -4.31 21.84
C ILE A 101 4.80 -5.41 22.88
N PHE A 102 5.39 -6.52 22.45
CA PHE A 102 5.74 -7.62 23.36
C PHE A 102 6.71 -7.20 24.45
N SER A 103 7.73 -6.39 24.12
CA SER A 103 8.73 -5.96 25.10
C SER A 103 8.22 -4.90 26.08
N ARG A 104 7.34 -3.98 25.63
CA ARG A 104 6.88 -2.84 26.44
C ARG A 104 5.56 -3.09 27.18
N PHE A 105 4.62 -3.80 26.55
CA PHE A 105 3.27 -4.03 27.07
C PHE A 105 3.02 -5.48 27.51
N GLY A 106 3.98 -6.38 27.26
CA GLY A 106 3.92 -7.77 27.71
C GLY A 106 3.18 -8.70 26.75
N ARG A 107 3.08 -9.98 27.16
CA ARG A 107 2.65 -11.10 26.31
C ARG A 107 1.18 -11.01 25.88
N PHE A 108 0.31 -10.49 26.74
CA PHE A 108 -1.12 -10.37 26.44
C PHE A 108 -1.36 -9.37 25.31
N TRP A 109 -0.87 -8.14 25.44
CA TRP A 109 -1.01 -7.09 24.43
C TRP A 109 -0.28 -7.42 23.12
N GLY A 110 0.87 -8.09 23.21
CA GLY A 110 1.56 -8.60 22.03
C GLY A 110 0.72 -9.65 21.28
N ALA A 111 0.13 -10.61 22.00
CA ALA A 111 -0.71 -11.64 21.39
C ALA A 111 -2.01 -11.04 20.81
N PHE A 112 -2.63 -10.08 21.50
CA PHE A 112 -3.78 -9.35 20.99
C PHE A 112 -3.46 -8.64 19.67
N SER A 113 -2.34 -7.91 19.61
CA SER A 113 -1.92 -7.21 18.39
C SER A 113 -1.63 -8.16 17.21
N VAL A 114 -1.02 -9.32 17.46
CA VAL A 114 -0.80 -10.33 16.41
C VAL A 114 -2.12 -10.94 15.95
N GLY A 115 -3.05 -11.20 16.88
CA GLY A 115 -4.39 -11.69 16.56
C GLY A 115 -5.18 -10.71 15.71
N ASP A 116 -5.20 -9.44 16.10
CA ASP A 116 -5.82 -8.36 15.34
C ASP A 116 -5.23 -8.24 13.93
N LEU A 117 -3.89 -8.23 13.83
CA LEU A 117 -3.19 -8.20 12.55
C LEU A 117 -3.58 -9.39 11.66
N PHE A 118 -3.69 -10.60 12.23
CA PHE A 118 -4.09 -11.78 11.49
C PHE A 118 -5.52 -11.67 10.95
N VAL A 119 -6.46 -11.20 11.78
CA VAL A 119 -7.87 -11.03 11.40
C VAL A 119 -8.00 -9.97 10.30
N VAL A 120 -7.38 -8.80 10.48
CA VAL A 120 -7.41 -7.71 9.48
C VAL A 120 -6.82 -8.19 8.15
N ASN A 121 -5.64 -8.82 8.15
CA ASN A 121 -5.04 -9.33 6.91
C ASN A 121 -5.89 -10.43 6.26
N ALA A 122 -6.51 -11.32 7.04
CA ALA A 122 -7.42 -12.33 6.49
C ALA A 122 -8.63 -11.69 5.80
N LEU A 123 -9.22 -10.64 6.41
CA LEU A 123 -10.31 -9.88 5.81
C LEU A 123 -9.87 -9.14 4.55
N THR A 124 -8.68 -8.53 4.55
CA THR A 124 -8.08 -7.89 3.36
C THR A 124 -7.89 -8.89 2.22
N ILE A 125 -7.40 -10.10 2.50
CA ILE A 125 -7.29 -11.14 1.48
C ILE A 125 -8.67 -11.49 0.92
N VAL A 126 -9.70 -11.62 1.77
CA VAL A 126 -11.06 -11.90 1.31
C VAL A 126 -11.57 -10.79 0.39
N THR A 127 -11.39 -9.51 0.72
CA THR A 127 -11.81 -8.39 -0.13
C THR A 127 -11.04 -8.36 -1.45
N GLU A 128 -9.75 -8.68 -1.46
CA GLU A 128 -8.94 -8.84 -2.66
C GLU A 128 -9.49 -9.93 -3.59
N PHE A 129 -9.81 -11.12 -3.06
CA PHE A 129 -10.41 -12.19 -3.85
C PHE A 129 -11.78 -11.81 -4.41
N ILE A 130 -12.58 -11.05 -3.66
CA ILE A 130 -13.86 -10.51 -4.14
C ILE A 130 -13.61 -9.54 -5.30
N GLY A 131 -12.65 -8.63 -5.16
CA GLY A 131 -12.25 -7.68 -6.21
C GLY A 131 -11.84 -8.39 -7.50
N VAL A 132 -10.96 -9.39 -7.41
CA VAL A 132 -10.51 -10.17 -8.56
C VAL A 132 -11.65 -10.98 -9.20
N ALA A 133 -12.52 -11.58 -8.38
CA ALA A 133 -13.68 -12.31 -8.89
C ALA A 133 -14.66 -11.38 -9.63
N MET A 134 -14.89 -10.16 -9.14
CA MET A 134 -15.72 -9.16 -9.83
C MET A 134 -15.06 -8.72 -11.14
N ALA A 135 -13.76 -8.43 -11.14
CA ALA A 135 -13.03 -8.03 -12.34
C ALA A 135 -13.07 -9.13 -13.42
N LEU A 136 -12.80 -10.39 -13.06
CA LEU A 136 -12.83 -11.52 -14.00
C LEU A 136 -14.25 -11.86 -14.49
N SER A 137 -15.28 -11.60 -13.67
CA SER A 137 -16.67 -11.79 -14.10
C SER A 137 -17.06 -10.88 -15.26
N TYR A 138 -16.43 -9.70 -15.40
CA TYR A 138 -16.64 -8.81 -16.54
C TYR A 138 -16.14 -9.42 -17.85
N PHE A 139 -15.14 -10.30 -17.78
CA PHE A 139 -14.64 -11.08 -18.92
C PHE A 139 -15.43 -12.39 -19.15
N GLY A 140 -16.52 -12.60 -18.42
CA GLY A 140 -17.36 -13.79 -18.52
C GLY A 140 -16.84 -15.02 -17.76
N LEU A 141 -15.78 -14.88 -16.95
CA LEU A 141 -15.28 -16.01 -16.15
C LEU A 141 -16.12 -16.21 -14.88
N PRO A 142 -16.58 -17.44 -14.61
CA PRO A 142 -17.37 -17.71 -13.42
C PRO A 142 -16.48 -17.75 -12.16
N ARG A 143 -17.05 -17.33 -11.02
CA ARG A 143 -16.35 -17.18 -9.74
C ARG A 143 -15.60 -18.42 -9.28
N TRP A 144 -16.16 -19.61 -9.55
CA TRP A 144 -15.57 -20.90 -9.16
C TRP A 144 -14.28 -21.22 -9.93
N ILE A 145 -14.02 -20.59 -11.08
CA ILE A 145 -12.74 -20.65 -11.79
C ILE A 145 -11.84 -19.49 -11.34
N SER A 146 -12.40 -18.28 -11.28
CA SER A 146 -11.66 -17.07 -10.98
C SER A 146 -10.93 -17.15 -9.64
N VAL A 147 -11.61 -17.58 -8.56
CA VAL A 147 -11.02 -17.61 -7.22
C VAL A 147 -9.87 -18.62 -7.10
N PRO A 148 -10.02 -19.91 -7.48
CA PRO A 148 -8.90 -20.85 -7.45
C PRO A 148 -7.74 -20.43 -8.36
N LEU A 149 -8.04 -19.90 -9.56
CA LEU A 149 -7.01 -19.43 -10.49
C LEU A 149 -6.16 -18.32 -9.86
N SER A 150 -6.81 -17.32 -9.26
CA SER A 150 -6.12 -16.23 -8.56
C SER A 150 -5.32 -16.73 -7.36
N ALA A 151 -5.81 -17.72 -6.63
CA ALA A 151 -5.08 -18.33 -5.50
C ALA A 151 -3.82 -19.06 -5.98
N VAL A 152 -3.92 -19.85 -7.05
CA VAL A 152 -2.77 -20.54 -7.65
C VAL A 152 -1.75 -19.54 -8.17
N LEU A 153 -2.19 -18.49 -8.86
CA LEU A 153 -1.32 -17.42 -9.34
C LEU A 153 -0.62 -16.70 -8.18
N LEU A 154 -1.37 -16.28 -7.15
CA LEU A 154 -0.80 -15.63 -5.98
C LEU A 154 0.25 -16.53 -5.32
N PHE A 155 -0.07 -17.80 -5.10
CA PHE A 155 0.86 -18.76 -4.50
C PHE A 155 2.10 -18.97 -5.37
N ALA A 156 1.94 -19.07 -6.69
CA ALA A 156 3.07 -19.23 -7.61
C ALA A 156 4.01 -18.01 -7.58
N VAL A 157 3.48 -16.80 -7.51
CA VAL A 157 4.31 -15.58 -7.43
C VAL A 157 5.01 -15.49 -6.06
N VAL A 158 4.33 -15.86 -4.97
CA VAL A 158 4.91 -15.89 -3.62
C VAL A 158 5.99 -16.98 -3.47
N ALA A 159 5.75 -18.18 -4.01
CA ALA A 159 6.65 -19.32 -3.86
C ALA A 159 7.92 -19.22 -4.73
N GLY A 160 7.85 -18.55 -5.89
CA GLY A 160 8.91 -18.56 -6.91
C GLY A 160 9.95 -17.43 -6.84
N GLY A 161 9.78 -16.42 -5.98
CA GLY A 161 10.42 -15.11 -6.16
C GLY A 161 11.65 -14.83 -5.30
N SER A 162 12.78 -14.47 -5.93
CA SER A 162 13.80 -13.64 -5.26
C SER A 162 13.20 -12.27 -4.94
N PHE A 163 13.47 -11.71 -3.76
CA PHE A 163 12.94 -10.42 -3.29
C PHE A 163 12.95 -9.30 -4.35
N ARG A 164 14.06 -9.15 -5.11
CA ARG A 164 14.17 -8.16 -6.19
C ARG A 164 13.17 -8.34 -7.34
N ARG A 165 12.84 -9.59 -7.70
CA ARG A 165 11.87 -9.89 -8.77
C ARG A 165 10.46 -9.58 -8.29
N TRP A 166 10.15 -9.95 -7.06
CA TRP A 166 8.89 -9.63 -6.40
C TRP A 166 8.66 -8.12 -6.32
N GLU A 167 9.65 -7.37 -5.84
CA GLU A 167 9.55 -5.93 -5.69
C GLU A 167 9.39 -5.21 -7.05
N ARG A 168 10.11 -5.64 -8.11
CA ARG A 168 9.90 -5.13 -9.48
C ARG A 168 8.52 -5.44 -10.04
N PHE A 169 7.98 -6.63 -9.74
CA PHE A 169 6.63 -7.00 -10.15
C PHE A 169 5.59 -6.10 -9.47
N LEU A 170 5.74 -5.83 -8.18
CA LEU A 170 4.88 -4.87 -7.47
C LEU A 170 4.96 -3.47 -8.08
N PHE A 171 6.15 -2.98 -8.43
CA PHE A 171 6.27 -1.70 -9.14
C PHE A 171 5.53 -1.66 -10.48
N ALA A 172 5.48 -2.77 -11.22
CA ALA A 172 4.68 -2.85 -12.43
C ALA A 172 3.17 -2.74 -12.12
N LEU A 173 2.68 -3.39 -11.06
CA LEU A 173 1.28 -3.27 -10.62
C LEU A 173 0.95 -1.85 -10.13
N ILE A 174 1.88 -1.20 -9.45
CA ILE A 174 1.76 0.21 -9.05
C ILE A 174 1.69 1.11 -10.29
N ALA A 175 2.47 0.83 -11.32
CA ALA A 175 2.40 1.60 -12.57
C ALA A 175 1.04 1.43 -13.27
N ILE A 176 0.40 0.27 -13.17
CA ILE A 176 -0.96 0.05 -13.69
C ILE A 176 -1.99 0.91 -12.95
N ASN A 177 -1.82 1.17 -11.65
CA ASN A 177 -2.71 2.06 -10.90
C ASN A 177 -2.74 3.50 -11.45
N ILE A 178 -1.71 3.93 -12.18
CA ILE A 178 -1.69 5.25 -12.84
C ILE A 178 -2.83 5.40 -13.84
N VAL A 179 -3.39 4.30 -14.38
CA VAL A 179 -4.57 4.29 -15.25
C VAL A 179 -5.81 4.92 -14.59
N MET A 180 -5.86 4.97 -13.25
CA MET A 180 -6.93 5.69 -12.53
C MET A 180 -6.97 7.19 -12.87
N ILE A 181 -5.83 7.82 -13.16
CA ILE A 181 -5.75 9.25 -13.49
C ILE A 181 -6.47 9.58 -14.81
N PRO A 182 -6.14 8.96 -15.96
CA PRO A 182 -6.87 9.22 -17.19
C PRO A 182 -8.34 8.79 -17.08
N MET A 183 -8.67 7.71 -16.35
CA MET A 183 -10.07 7.34 -16.10
C MET A 183 -10.83 8.46 -15.36
N ALA A 184 -10.23 9.08 -14.34
CA ALA A 184 -10.84 10.20 -13.64
C ALA A 184 -11.06 11.43 -14.54
N ILE A 185 -10.14 11.69 -15.48
CA ILE A 185 -10.27 12.80 -16.45
C ILE A 185 -11.38 12.52 -17.47
N LEU A 186 -11.49 11.28 -17.96
CA LEU A 186 -12.48 10.87 -18.96
C LEU A 186 -13.93 10.98 -18.46
N VAL A 187 -14.15 10.93 -17.15
CA VAL A 187 -15.48 11.12 -16.55
C VAL A 187 -15.92 12.59 -16.58
N HIS A 188 -15.07 13.52 -17.07
CA HIS A 188 -15.34 14.96 -17.15
C HIS A 188 -15.90 15.53 -15.82
N PRO A 189 -15.15 15.40 -14.71
CA PRO A 189 -15.64 15.84 -13.42
C PRO A 189 -15.86 17.34 -13.41
N SER A 190 -17.04 17.78 -12.97
CA SER A 190 -17.31 19.21 -12.81
C SER A 190 -16.45 19.77 -11.67
N LEU A 191 -15.45 20.58 -12.01
CA LEU A 191 -14.53 21.19 -11.06
C LEU A 191 -15.23 21.94 -9.93
N SER A 192 -16.36 22.59 -10.22
CA SER A 192 -17.18 23.28 -9.22
C SER A 192 -17.76 22.34 -8.15
N LYS A 193 -18.34 21.18 -8.55
CA LYS A 193 -18.88 20.21 -7.58
C LYS A 193 -17.78 19.50 -6.79
N THR A 194 -16.63 19.26 -7.42
CA THR A 194 -15.46 18.70 -6.73
C THR A 194 -14.93 19.68 -5.70
N ALA A 195 -14.82 20.96 -6.06
CA ALA A 195 -14.37 22.02 -5.14
C ALA A 195 -15.33 22.19 -3.96
N SER A 196 -16.65 22.16 -4.19
CA SER A 196 -17.63 22.22 -3.10
C SER A 196 -17.56 21.02 -2.16
N GLY A 197 -17.09 19.86 -2.62
CA GLY A 197 -16.92 18.66 -1.79
C GLY A 197 -15.83 18.79 -0.72
N PHE A 198 -14.89 19.73 -0.87
CA PHE A 198 -13.88 20.03 0.15
C PHE A 198 -14.44 20.86 1.32
N VAL A 199 -15.64 21.43 1.17
CA VAL A 199 -16.34 22.12 2.26
C VAL A 199 -17.05 21.06 3.12
N PRO A 200 -16.83 21.05 4.45
CA PRO A 200 -17.51 20.11 5.33
C PRO A 200 -19.03 20.20 5.19
N SER A 201 -19.63 19.09 4.76
CA SER A 201 -21.07 18.92 4.66
C SER A 201 -21.43 17.50 5.08
N LEU A 202 -22.59 17.36 5.71
CA LEU A 202 -23.15 16.05 6.05
C LEU A 202 -24.23 15.70 5.02
N PRO A 203 -24.17 14.52 4.39
CA PRO A 203 -25.22 14.10 3.48
C PRO A 203 -26.54 13.94 4.24
N GLY A 204 -27.57 14.68 3.82
CA GLY A 204 -28.91 14.66 4.42
C GLY A 204 -29.24 15.80 5.37
N ALA A 205 -28.39 16.83 5.49
CA ALA A 205 -28.70 18.09 6.18
C ALA A 205 -29.22 19.17 5.22
#